data_AF-A0A398DKW3-F1
#
_entry.id   AF-A0A398DKW3-F1
#
_cell.length_a   1.000
_cell.length_b   1.000
_cell.length_c   1.000
_cell.angle_alpha   90.00
_cell.angle_beta   90.00
_cell.angle_gamma   90.00
#
_symmetry.space_group_name_H-M   'P 1'
#
loop_
_entity.id
_entity.type
_entity.pdbx_description
1 polymer ?
#
loop_
_entity_poly.entity_id
_entity_poly.type
_entity_poly.pdbx_seq_one_letter_code
_entity_poly.pdbx_strand_id
1 'polypeptide(L)'
;MPEAVRQGIEIWFDIGYLVMVWTVVVLMFLRRGRVASRNRRVATRVLWSFVLLGLGDAGHVGFRVFAYLNGGLAKHATLVGIGTFATAVTVTFFYMVMLDAWHIRFRKTFDWFAWTLVAMGVVRLGLMLPAVNQWTAVVSPMPWSIIRNMPLMIQGLGLVYLLFRDSAHAKDRTFNLIAWMIVISFACYIPVILFAPTHELVGMLMIPKTCAYLAVEFIAYNALFRGKPQTKGKNKKV
;
A
#
# COMPACT_ATOMS: atom_id res chain seq x y z
N MET A 1 21.29 -4.67 18.69
CA MET A 1 20.00 -5.07 19.31
C MET A 1 19.92 -6.58 19.27
N PRO A 2 19.53 -7.27 20.36
CA PRO A 2 19.39 -8.74 20.35
C PRO A 2 18.33 -9.18 19.34
N GLU A 3 18.57 -10.28 18.63
CA GLU A 3 17.70 -10.78 17.57
C GLU A 3 16.28 -11.09 18.06
N ALA A 4 16.15 -11.66 19.25
CA ALA A 4 14.86 -11.95 19.88
C ALA A 4 14.04 -10.67 20.15
N VAL A 5 14.71 -9.57 20.53
CA VAL A 5 14.04 -8.27 20.75
C VAL A 5 13.54 -7.71 19.41
N ARG A 6 14.30 -7.88 18.33
CA ARG A 6 13.90 -7.47 16.97
C ARG A 6 12.68 -8.23 16.49
N GLN A 7 12.71 -9.55 16.59
CA GLN A 7 11.60 -10.41 16.19
C GLN A 7 10.34 -10.10 17.02
N GLY A 8 10.49 -9.88 18.33
CA GLY A 8 9.38 -9.48 19.19
C GLY A 8 8.72 -8.16 18.74
N ILE A 9 9.52 -7.14 18.43
CA ILE A 9 9.02 -5.85 17.91
C ILE A 9 8.30 -6.04 16.58
N GLU A 10 8.88 -6.81 15.65
CA GLU A 10 8.27 -7.10 14.35
C GLU A 10 6.92 -7.79 14.51
N ILE A 11 6.82 -8.82 15.34
CA ILE A 11 5.56 -9.57 15.56
C ILE A 11 4.46 -8.66 16.14
N TRP A 12 4.77 -7.89 17.18
CA TRP A 12 3.79 -6.99 17.80
C TRP A 12 3.32 -5.91 16.84
N PHE A 13 4.25 -5.32 16.09
CA PHE A 13 3.94 -4.33 15.07
C PHE A 13 3.07 -4.93 13.97
N ASP A 14 3.43 -6.10 13.46
CA ASP A 14 2.76 -6.81 12.38
C ASP A 14 1.29 -7.15 12.74
N ILE A 15 1.07 -7.67 13.96
CA ILE A 15 -0.27 -7.95 14.47
C ILE A 15 -1.08 -6.66 14.61
N GLY A 16 -0.52 -5.64 15.26
CA GLY A 16 -1.19 -4.35 15.47
C GLY A 16 -1.54 -3.68 14.14
N TYR A 17 -0.62 -3.71 13.18
CA TYR A 17 -0.83 -3.21 11.83
C TYR A 17 -1.99 -3.91 11.13
N LEU A 18 -1.99 -5.25 11.12
CA LEU A 18 -3.00 -6.02 10.40
C LEU A 18 -4.39 -5.81 10.98
N VAL A 19 -4.50 -5.77 12.32
CA VAL A 19 -5.74 -5.42 13.02
C VAL A 19 -6.22 -4.03 12.62
N MET A 20 -5.32 -3.04 12.55
CA MET A 20 -5.68 -1.66 12.21
C MET A 20 -6.15 -1.53 10.77
N VAL A 21 -5.43 -2.10 9.80
CA VAL A 21 -5.84 -2.08 8.38
C VAL A 21 -7.23 -2.69 8.23
N TRP A 22 -7.43 -3.91 8.72
CA TRP A 22 -8.73 -4.58 8.56
C TRP A 22 -9.85 -3.86 9.31
N THR A 23 -9.58 -3.27 10.47
CA THR A 23 -10.55 -2.44 11.18
C THR A 23 -10.99 -1.25 10.31
N VAL A 24 -10.05 -0.54 9.69
CA VAL A 24 -10.38 0.62 8.86
C VAL A 24 -11.07 0.19 7.56
N VAL A 25 -10.64 -0.89 6.91
CA VAL A 25 -11.33 -1.49 5.75
C VAL A 25 -12.78 -1.82 6.08
N VAL A 26 -13.04 -2.50 7.20
CA VAL A 26 -14.40 -2.83 7.65
C VAL A 26 -15.21 -1.56 7.91
N LEU A 27 -14.62 -0.55 8.56
CA LEU A 27 -15.28 0.73 8.78
C LEU A 27 -15.60 1.48 7.48
N MET A 28 -14.69 1.46 6.50
CA MET A 28 -14.93 2.01 5.15
C MET A 28 -16.10 1.30 4.47
N PHE A 29 -16.14 -0.03 4.54
CA PHE A 29 -17.21 -0.84 3.97
C PHE A 29 -18.57 -0.54 4.62
N LEU A 30 -18.64 -0.52 5.95
CA LEU A 30 -19.87 -0.23 6.69
C LEU A 30 -20.38 1.19 6.45
N ARG A 31 -19.48 2.16 6.25
CA ARG A 31 -19.82 3.57 6.03
C ARG A 31 -19.98 3.95 4.56
N ARG A 32 -19.83 3.01 3.62
CA ARG A 32 -19.95 3.27 2.17
C ARG A 32 -21.27 3.95 1.77
N GLY A 33 -22.36 3.67 2.51
CA GLY A 33 -23.68 4.27 2.28
C GLY A 33 -23.77 5.75 2.68
N ARG A 34 -22.86 6.24 3.53
CA ARG A 34 -22.80 7.64 3.98
C ARG A 34 -21.92 8.52 3.09
N VAL A 35 -21.23 7.93 2.12
CA VAL A 35 -20.35 8.65 1.19
C VAL A 35 -21.21 9.49 0.26
N ALA A 36 -20.86 10.77 0.11
CA ALA A 36 -21.54 11.67 -0.84
C ALA A 36 -21.55 11.08 -2.26
N SER A 37 -22.68 11.16 -2.96
CA SER A 37 -22.87 10.56 -4.30
C SER A 37 -21.74 10.89 -5.28
N ARG A 38 -21.29 12.15 -5.30
CA ARG A 38 -20.15 12.64 -6.10
C ARG A 38 -18.84 11.88 -5.84
N ASN A 39 -18.58 11.46 -4.60
CA ASN A 39 -17.32 10.82 -4.19
C ASN A 39 -17.42 9.29 -4.14
N ARG A 40 -18.61 8.71 -4.35
CA ARG A 40 -18.86 7.27 -4.17
C ARG A 40 -17.94 6.40 -5.02
N ARG A 41 -17.71 6.77 -6.29
CA ARG A 41 -16.80 6.03 -7.18
C ARG A 41 -15.35 6.05 -6.68
N VAL A 42 -14.85 7.24 -6.28
CA VAL A 42 -13.50 7.40 -5.72
C VAL A 42 -13.35 6.60 -4.43
N ALA A 43 -14.32 6.71 -3.52
CA ALA A 43 -14.32 5.96 -2.26
C ALA A 43 -14.32 4.45 -2.49
N THR A 44 -15.09 3.94 -3.47
CA THR A 44 -15.06 2.52 -3.83
C THR A 44 -13.68 2.07 -4.30
N ARG A 45 -12.99 2.86 -5.15
CA ARG A 45 -11.61 2.51 -5.58
C ARG A 45 -10.64 2.52 -4.42
N VAL A 46 -10.68 3.55 -3.59
CA VAL A 46 -9.85 3.65 -2.39
C VAL A 46 -10.08 2.47 -1.44
N LEU A 47 -11.33 2.08 -1.20
CA LEU A 47 -11.66 0.88 -0.41
C LEU A 47 -11.03 -0.37 -1.03
N TRP A 48 -11.21 -0.60 -2.34
CA TRP A 48 -10.63 -1.77 -3.00
C TRP A 48 -9.10 -1.77 -2.99
N SER A 49 -8.45 -0.61 -3.09
CA SER A 49 -7.02 -0.49 -2.88
C SER A 49 -6.63 -1.03 -1.50
N PHE A 50 -7.28 -0.58 -0.42
CA PHE A 50 -6.94 -1.07 0.92
C PHE A 50 -7.33 -2.53 1.19
N VAL A 51 -8.40 -3.04 0.56
CA VAL A 51 -8.71 -4.48 0.57
C VAL A 51 -7.57 -5.28 -0.07
N LEU A 52 -7.04 -4.85 -1.21
CA LEU A 52 -5.91 -5.51 -1.88
C LEU A 52 -4.65 -5.47 -1.01
N LEU A 53 -4.36 -4.31 -0.41
CA LEU A 53 -3.22 -4.15 0.49
C LEU A 53 -3.34 -5.08 1.71
N GLY A 54 -4.47 -5.02 2.43
CA GLY A 54 -4.72 -5.84 3.60
C GLY A 54 -4.77 -7.34 3.30
N LEU A 55 -5.28 -7.75 2.13
CA LEU A 55 -5.28 -9.16 1.71
C LEU A 55 -3.86 -9.66 1.41
N GLY A 56 -3.06 -8.87 0.71
CA GLY A 56 -1.66 -9.20 0.44
C GLY A 56 -0.85 -9.31 1.73
N ASP A 57 -1.04 -8.36 2.63
CA ASP A 57 -0.29 -8.31 3.89
C ASP A 57 -0.77 -9.35 4.89
N ALA A 58 -2.05 -9.74 4.88
CA ALA A 58 -2.50 -10.91 5.66
C ALA A 58 -1.72 -12.17 5.27
N GLY A 59 -1.43 -12.36 3.98
CA GLY A 59 -0.55 -13.42 3.51
C GLY A 59 0.91 -13.15 3.90
N HIS A 60 1.49 -12.03 3.49
CA HIS A 60 2.91 -11.75 3.71
C HIS A 60 3.29 -11.65 5.20
N VAL A 61 2.66 -10.72 5.90
CA VAL A 61 2.93 -10.38 7.30
C VAL A 61 2.35 -11.45 8.23
N GLY A 62 1.12 -11.91 7.97
CA GLY A 62 0.50 -12.96 8.78
C GLY A 62 1.26 -14.28 8.74
N PHE A 63 1.73 -14.72 7.56
CA PHE A 63 2.56 -15.92 7.46
C PHE A 63 3.93 -15.75 8.10
N ARG A 64 4.49 -14.53 8.08
CA ARG A 64 5.75 -14.24 8.76
C ARG A 64 5.61 -14.35 10.28
N VAL A 65 4.54 -13.79 10.85
CA VAL A 65 4.20 -13.97 12.28
C VAL A 65 4.02 -15.45 12.62
N PHE A 66 3.27 -16.19 11.80
CA PHE A 66 3.09 -17.63 11.99
C PHE A 66 4.44 -18.37 11.98
N ALA A 67 5.31 -18.06 11.03
CA ALA A 67 6.63 -18.68 10.90
C ALA A 67 7.52 -18.41 12.11
N TYR A 68 7.59 -17.16 12.59
CA TYR A 68 8.35 -16.82 13.79
C TYR A 68 7.87 -17.59 15.04
N LEU A 69 6.55 -17.76 15.18
CA LEU A 69 5.97 -18.51 16.30
C LEU A 69 6.13 -20.04 16.18
N ASN A 70 6.40 -20.57 14.99
CA ASN A 70 6.42 -22.03 14.71
C ASN A 70 7.79 -22.55 14.25
N GLY A 71 8.89 -21.97 14.75
CA GLY A 71 10.25 -22.48 14.50
C GLY A 71 11.04 -21.73 13.43
N GLY A 72 10.68 -20.47 13.15
CA GLY A 72 11.46 -19.53 12.36
C GLY A 72 11.19 -19.54 10.86
N LEU A 73 11.70 -18.52 10.17
CA LEU A 73 11.45 -18.29 8.73
C LEU A 73 12.00 -19.40 7.84
N ALA A 74 13.16 -19.98 8.19
CA ALA A 74 13.81 -21.01 7.39
C ALA A 74 12.96 -22.29 7.27
N LYS A 75 12.26 -22.68 8.34
CA LYS A 75 11.39 -23.87 8.38
C LYS A 75 10.11 -23.68 7.56
N HIS A 76 9.67 -22.42 7.38
CA HIS A 76 8.42 -22.05 6.71
C HIS A 76 8.66 -21.21 5.45
N ALA A 77 9.83 -21.37 4.80
CA ALA A 77 10.25 -20.54 3.68
C ALA A 77 9.26 -20.57 2.50
N THR A 78 8.61 -21.70 2.25
CA THR A 78 7.56 -21.83 1.23
C THR A 78 6.35 -20.95 1.54
N LEU A 79 5.87 -20.99 2.80
CA LEU A 79 4.70 -20.23 3.23
C LEU A 79 4.99 -18.72 3.16
N VAL A 80 6.15 -18.30 3.69
CA VAL A 80 6.62 -16.90 3.64
C VAL A 80 6.79 -16.44 2.18
N GLY A 81 7.29 -17.32 1.30
CA GLY A 81 7.45 -17.06 -0.12
C GLY A 81 6.12 -16.82 -0.84
N ILE A 82 5.12 -17.66 -0.58
CA ILE A 82 3.75 -17.48 -1.11
C ILE A 82 3.17 -16.15 -0.63
N GLY A 83 3.32 -15.82 0.66
CA GLY A 83 2.87 -14.54 1.20
C GLY A 83 3.55 -13.35 0.52
N THR A 84 4.86 -13.43 0.30
CA THR A 84 5.65 -12.38 -0.39
C THR A 84 5.22 -12.22 -1.85
N PHE A 85 4.95 -13.31 -2.56
CA PHE A 85 4.39 -13.26 -3.91
C PHE A 85 2.98 -12.62 -3.91
N ALA A 86 2.12 -13.02 -2.98
CA ALA A 86 0.76 -12.52 -2.87
C ALA A 86 0.74 -10.99 -2.66
N THR A 87 1.50 -10.45 -1.69
CA THR A 87 1.61 -9.00 -1.51
C THR A 87 2.21 -8.30 -2.73
N ALA A 88 3.20 -8.92 -3.40
CA ALA A 88 3.80 -8.33 -4.59
C ALA A 88 2.78 -8.14 -5.72
N VAL A 89 1.87 -9.10 -5.90
CA VAL A 89 0.74 -9.02 -6.83
C VAL A 89 -0.28 -7.98 -6.35
N THR A 90 -0.76 -8.06 -5.11
CA THR A 90 -1.85 -7.17 -4.65
C THR A 90 -1.42 -5.72 -4.54
N VAL A 91 -0.18 -5.43 -4.16
CA VAL A 91 0.37 -4.05 -4.14
C VAL A 91 0.48 -3.49 -5.57
N THR A 92 0.77 -4.32 -6.56
CA THR A 92 0.75 -3.89 -7.97
C THR A 92 -0.65 -3.42 -8.36
N PHE A 93 -1.67 -4.20 -8.01
CA PHE A 93 -3.06 -3.82 -8.23
C PHE A 93 -3.50 -2.64 -7.34
N PHE A 94 -3.00 -2.53 -6.11
CA PHE A 94 -3.25 -1.38 -5.24
C PHE A 94 -2.93 -0.07 -5.97
N TYR A 95 -1.76 0.01 -6.59
CA TYR A 95 -1.34 1.20 -7.33
C TYR A 95 -2.13 1.41 -8.62
N MET A 96 -2.56 0.35 -9.31
CA MET A 96 -3.44 0.48 -10.48
C MET A 96 -4.81 1.02 -10.08
N VAL A 97 -5.38 0.52 -8.99
CA VAL A 97 -6.69 0.97 -8.48
C VAL A 97 -6.59 2.38 -7.91
N MET A 98 -5.47 2.74 -7.25
CA MET A 98 -5.22 4.11 -6.81
C MET A 98 -5.03 5.07 -7.98
N LEU A 99 -4.44 4.63 -9.08
CA LEU A 99 -4.36 5.42 -10.32
C LEU A 99 -5.77 5.66 -10.91
N ASP A 100 -6.64 4.65 -10.92
CA ASP A 100 -8.04 4.85 -11.30
C ASP A 100 -8.78 5.79 -10.33
N ALA A 101 -8.47 5.72 -9.03
CA ALA A 101 -9.01 6.65 -8.04
C ALA A 101 -8.59 8.11 -8.34
N TRP A 102 -7.33 8.34 -8.72
CA TRP A 102 -6.84 9.65 -9.18
C TRP A 102 -7.59 10.12 -10.42
N HIS A 103 -7.69 9.26 -11.44
CA HIS A 103 -8.39 9.54 -12.69
C HIS A 103 -9.82 10.03 -12.44
N ILE A 104 -10.58 9.29 -11.62
CA ILE A 104 -11.97 9.62 -11.28
C ILE A 104 -12.03 10.90 -10.43
N ARG A 105 -11.12 11.06 -9.46
CA ARG A 105 -11.16 12.18 -8.50
C ARG A 105 -10.97 13.53 -9.20
N PHE A 106 -10.01 13.60 -10.12
CA PHE A 106 -9.66 14.84 -10.82
C PHE A 106 -10.30 14.96 -12.21
N ARG A 107 -11.17 14.01 -12.59
CA ARG A 107 -11.87 13.98 -13.88
C ARG A 107 -10.92 14.13 -15.07
N LYS A 108 -9.73 13.53 -14.97
CA LYS A 108 -8.75 13.49 -16.05
C LYS A 108 -9.09 12.36 -16.99
N THR A 109 -8.60 12.35 -18.22
CA THR A 109 -8.57 11.15 -19.05
C THR A 109 -7.24 10.42 -18.82
N PHE A 110 -7.17 9.14 -19.16
CA PHE A 110 -5.88 8.44 -19.20
C PHE A 110 -5.10 8.93 -20.41
N ASP A 111 -4.10 9.77 -20.16
CA ASP A 111 -3.10 10.16 -21.15
C ASP A 111 -2.05 9.06 -21.33
N TRP A 112 -1.10 9.29 -22.23
CA TRP A 112 -0.03 8.33 -22.52
C TRP A 112 0.77 7.96 -21.24
N PHE A 113 0.95 8.94 -20.34
CA PHE A 113 1.69 8.76 -19.11
C PHE A 113 0.93 7.85 -18.14
N ALA A 114 -0.36 8.10 -17.91
CA ALA A 114 -1.21 7.23 -17.09
C ALA A 114 -1.28 5.80 -17.64
N TRP A 115 -1.39 5.62 -18.96
CA TRP A 115 -1.33 4.30 -19.59
C TRP A 115 0.02 3.61 -19.40
N THR A 116 1.12 4.36 -19.43
CA THR A 116 2.46 3.83 -19.13
C THR A 116 2.53 3.29 -17.71
N LEU A 117 1.91 3.95 -16.73
CA LEU A 117 1.89 3.45 -15.34
C LEU A 117 1.10 2.13 -15.22
N VAL A 118 -0.01 1.98 -15.96
CA VAL A 118 -0.75 0.70 -16.04
C VAL A 118 0.13 -0.37 -16.70
N ALA A 119 0.78 -0.03 -17.81
CA ALA A 119 1.68 -0.95 -18.50
C ALA A 119 2.84 -1.42 -17.60
N MET A 120 3.42 -0.54 -16.79
CA MET A 120 4.44 -0.93 -15.81
C MET A 120 3.93 -1.94 -14.78
N GLY A 121 2.69 -1.81 -14.35
CA GLY A 121 2.08 -2.82 -13.49
C GLY A 121 1.87 -4.16 -14.20
N VAL A 122 1.51 -4.18 -15.48
CA VAL A 122 1.41 -5.43 -16.27
C VAL A 122 2.79 -6.06 -16.47
N VAL A 123 3.79 -5.26 -16.83
CA VAL A 123 5.20 -5.71 -16.94
C VAL A 123 5.66 -6.32 -15.62
N ARG A 124 5.35 -5.68 -14.49
CA ARG A 124 5.67 -6.20 -13.16
C ARG A 124 5.08 -7.60 -12.92
N LEU A 125 3.81 -7.80 -13.24
CA LEU A 125 3.17 -9.11 -13.09
C LEU A 125 3.87 -10.16 -13.95
N GLY A 126 4.25 -9.81 -15.18
CA GLY A 126 5.06 -10.68 -16.04
C GLY A 126 6.42 -11.04 -15.45
N LEU A 127 7.14 -10.06 -14.88
CA LEU A 127 8.45 -10.29 -14.25
C LEU A 127 8.39 -11.16 -12.98
N MET A 128 7.21 -11.36 -12.39
CA MET A 128 7.01 -12.19 -11.20
C MET A 128 6.78 -13.67 -11.51
N LEU A 129 6.48 -14.03 -12.75
CA LEU A 129 6.17 -15.40 -13.18
C LEU A 129 7.41 -16.31 -13.30
N PRO A 130 8.56 -15.87 -13.84
CA PRO A 130 9.67 -16.78 -14.08
C PRO A 130 10.24 -17.36 -12.78
N ALA A 131 10.67 -18.62 -12.83
CA ALA A 131 11.22 -19.36 -11.68
C ALA A 131 12.47 -18.70 -11.06
N VAL A 132 13.17 -17.83 -11.82
CA VAL A 132 14.30 -17.02 -11.34
C VAL A 132 13.95 -16.13 -10.14
N ASN A 133 12.65 -15.86 -9.89
CA ASN A 133 12.21 -15.12 -8.72
C ASN A 133 12.50 -15.82 -7.39
N GLN A 134 12.64 -17.16 -7.41
CA GLN A 134 12.93 -18.00 -6.25
C GLN A 134 12.18 -17.55 -4.99
N TRP A 135 10.84 -17.50 -5.05
CA TRP A 135 10.01 -16.95 -3.98
C TRP A 135 10.22 -17.63 -2.63
N THR A 136 10.65 -18.90 -2.61
CA THR A 136 10.93 -19.68 -1.41
C THR A 136 12.36 -19.53 -0.88
N ALA A 137 13.21 -18.74 -1.53
CA ALA A 137 14.56 -18.47 -1.05
C ALA A 137 14.53 -17.48 0.12
N VAL A 138 15.37 -17.72 1.14
CA VAL A 138 15.50 -16.83 2.31
C VAL A 138 16.01 -15.45 1.90
N VAL A 139 16.93 -15.40 0.94
CA VAL A 139 17.45 -14.17 0.34
C VAL A 139 17.01 -14.11 -1.11
N SER A 140 16.37 -13.00 -1.50
CA SER A 140 15.94 -12.81 -2.88
C SER A 140 17.15 -12.67 -3.83
N PRO A 141 17.12 -13.31 -5.00
CA PRO A 141 18.24 -13.28 -5.93
C PRO A 141 18.46 -11.88 -6.49
N MET A 142 19.72 -11.41 -6.43
CA MET A 142 20.18 -10.19 -7.08
C MET A 142 20.79 -10.51 -8.45
N PRO A 143 20.60 -9.66 -9.48
CA PRO A 143 19.90 -8.36 -9.48
C PRO A 143 18.38 -8.46 -9.71
N TRP A 144 17.83 -9.68 -9.83
CA TRP A 144 16.43 -9.87 -10.23
C TRP A 144 15.42 -9.21 -9.29
N SER A 145 15.70 -9.17 -7.99
CA SER A 145 14.87 -8.47 -7.01
C SER A 145 14.72 -6.98 -7.32
N ILE A 146 15.77 -6.32 -7.82
CA ILE A 146 15.71 -4.91 -8.24
C ILE A 146 14.87 -4.82 -9.51
N ILE A 147 15.14 -5.68 -10.51
CA ILE A 147 14.46 -5.66 -11.81
C ILE A 147 12.95 -5.80 -11.68
N ARG A 148 12.44 -6.77 -10.90
CA ARG A 148 11.00 -6.94 -10.68
C ARG A 148 10.36 -5.79 -9.88
N ASN A 149 11.16 -5.00 -9.16
CA ASN A 149 10.71 -3.89 -8.33
C ASN A 149 10.75 -2.52 -9.01
N MET A 150 11.59 -2.34 -10.04
CA MET A 150 11.64 -1.09 -10.80
C MET A 150 10.28 -0.68 -11.37
N PRO A 151 9.45 -1.57 -11.97
CA PRO A 151 8.18 -1.13 -12.53
C PRO A 151 7.19 -0.63 -11.46
N LEU A 152 7.20 -1.19 -10.24
CA LEU A 152 6.39 -0.67 -9.13
C LEU A 152 6.87 0.73 -8.71
N MET A 153 8.18 0.94 -8.69
CA MET A 153 8.74 2.25 -8.36
C MET A 153 8.32 3.30 -9.39
N ILE A 154 8.38 2.97 -10.68
CA ILE A 154 7.90 3.84 -11.76
C ILE A 154 6.39 4.10 -11.60
N GLN A 155 5.59 3.04 -11.40
CA GLN A 155 4.14 3.14 -11.24
C GLN A 155 3.76 4.00 -10.04
N GLY A 156 4.38 3.77 -8.88
CA GLY A 156 4.04 4.44 -7.63
C GLY A 156 4.56 5.87 -7.56
N LEU A 157 5.79 6.14 -8.00
CA LEU A 157 6.32 7.52 -8.09
C LEU A 157 5.59 8.31 -9.19
N GLY A 158 5.23 7.67 -10.29
CA GLY A 158 4.39 8.28 -11.32
C GLY A 158 3.00 8.65 -10.79
N LEU A 159 2.37 7.78 -10.00
CA LEU A 159 1.13 8.12 -9.30
C LEU A 159 1.32 9.31 -8.35
N VAL A 160 2.40 9.34 -7.56
CA VAL A 160 2.72 10.46 -6.67
C VAL A 160 2.82 11.77 -7.43
N TYR A 161 3.53 11.77 -8.57
CA TYR A 161 3.65 12.94 -9.43
C TYR A 161 2.28 13.46 -9.88
N LEU A 162 1.41 12.56 -10.39
CA LEU A 162 0.06 12.90 -10.82
C LEU A 162 -0.79 13.44 -9.67
N LEU A 163 -0.70 12.82 -8.50
CA LEU A 163 -1.38 13.27 -7.29
C LEU A 163 -0.93 14.67 -6.88
N PHE A 164 0.37 14.96 -6.85
CA PHE A 164 0.85 16.29 -6.48
C PHE A 164 0.41 17.36 -7.49
N ARG A 165 0.61 17.10 -8.78
CA ARG A 165 0.22 18.00 -9.86
C ARG A 165 -1.25 18.38 -9.72
N ASP A 166 -2.14 17.40 -9.74
CA ASP A 166 -3.58 17.67 -9.82
C ASP A 166 -4.20 18.04 -8.47
N SER A 167 -3.65 17.56 -7.34
CA SER A 167 -4.10 18.01 -6.01
C SER A 167 -3.71 19.46 -5.73
N ALA A 168 -2.54 19.92 -6.18
CA ALA A 168 -2.14 21.32 -6.06
C ALA A 168 -3.05 22.23 -6.89
N HIS A 169 -3.30 21.89 -8.16
CA HIS A 169 -4.22 22.66 -9.02
C HIS A 169 -5.65 22.71 -8.47
N ALA A 170 -6.16 21.59 -7.94
CA ALA A 170 -7.51 21.51 -7.38
C ALA A 170 -7.62 21.99 -5.92
N LYS A 171 -6.50 22.40 -5.30
CA LYS A 171 -6.40 22.69 -3.85
C LYS A 171 -6.96 21.54 -2.97
N ASP A 172 -6.79 20.30 -3.43
CA ASP A 172 -7.26 19.10 -2.73
C ASP A 172 -6.24 18.64 -1.68
N ARG A 173 -6.38 19.19 -0.46
CA ARG A 173 -5.50 18.85 0.67
C ARG A 173 -5.48 17.35 1.00
N THR A 174 -6.55 16.61 0.75
CA THR A 174 -6.61 15.18 1.10
C THR A 174 -5.68 14.37 0.21
N PHE A 175 -5.83 14.50 -1.11
CA PHE A 175 -5.01 13.76 -2.06
C PHE A 175 -3.56 14.24 -2.08
N ASN A 176 -3.30 15.50 -1.71
CA ASN A 176 -1.96 16.01 -1.48
C ASN A 176 -1.27 15.34 -0.28
N LEU A 177 -1.97 15.20 0.86
CA LEU A 177 -1.44 14.49 2.02
C LEU A 177 -1.21 13.00 1.73
N ILE A 178 -2.11 12.36 0.97
CA ILE A 178 -1.92 10.99 0.48
C ILE A 178 -0.62 10.88 -0.34
N ALA A 179 -0.37 11.82 -1.25
CA ALA A 179 0.87 11.82 -2.04
C ALA A 179 2.12 11.90 -1.17
N TRP A 180 2.13 12.79 -0.16
CA TRP A 180 3.24 12.89 0.79
C TRP A 180 3.49 11.60 1.58
N MET A 181 2.43 10.92 2.03
CA MET A 181 2.58 9.66 2.74
C MET A 181 3.14 8.56 1.82
N ILE A 182 2.73 8.54 0.54
CA ILE A 182 3.29 7.59 -0.44
C ILE A 182 4.78 7.90 -0.72
N VAL A 183 5.18 9.18 -0.77
CA VAL A 183 6.60 9.58 -0.87
C VAL A 183 7.41 9.02 0.30
N ILE A 184 6.93 9.20 1.54
CA ILE A 184 7.60 8.68 2.74
C ILE A 184 7.74 7.16 2.66
N SER A 185 6.68 6.47 2.24
CA SER A 185 6.72 5.03 2.00
C SER A 185 7.82 4.64 1.00
N PHE A 186 7.94 5.33 -0.14
CA PHE A 186 8.98 5.04 -1.13
C PHE A 186 10.38 5.41 -0.66
N ALA A 187 10.53 6.49 0.09
CA ALA A 187 11.80 6.89 0.68
C ALA A 187 12.33 5.80 1.64
N CYS A 188 11.44 5.13 2.37
CA CYS A 188 11.79 3.96 3.18
C CYS A 188 11.98 2.69 2.35
N TYR A 189 11.23 2.51 1.26
CA TYR A 189 11.25 1.29 0.44
C TYR A 189 12.50 1.13 -0.42
N ILE A 190 12.99 2.23 -1.03
CA ILE A 190 14.13 2.21 -1.95
C ILE A 190 15.39 1.64 -1.29
N PRO A 191 15.81 2.11 -0.09
CA PRO A 191 16.94 1.53 0.61
C PRO A 191 16.76 0.04 0.93
N VAL A 192 15.53 -0.39 1.27
CA VAL A 192 15.24 -1.79 1.60
C VAL A 192 15.47 -2.70 0.39
N ILE A 193 15.00 -2.31 -0.79
CA ILE A 193 15.22 -3.13 -2.00
C ILE A 193 16.71 -3.27 -2.31
N LEU A 194 17.49 -2.20 -2.16
CA LEU A 194 18.88 -2.15 -2.56
C LEU A 194 19.81 -2.84 -1.56
N PHE A 195 19.56 -2.67 -0.25
CA PHE A 195 20.53 -2.97 0.80
C PHE A 195 20.05 -4.00 1.82
N ALA A 196 18.78 -4.39 1.87
CA ALA A 196 18.33 -5.38 2.85
C ALA A 196 19.02 -6.76 2.72
N PRO A 197 19.41 -7.25 1.53
CA PRO A 197 20.18 -8.48 1.43
C PRO A 197 21.56 -8.42 2.07
N THR A 198 22.15 -7.22 2.23
CA THR A 198 23.50 -7.04 2.80
C THR A 198 23.48 -6.45 4.20
N HIS A 199 22.40 -5.74 4.58
CA HIS A 199 22.26 -5.06 5.86
C HIS A 199 20.87 -5.29 6.47
N GLU A 200 20.77 -6.26 7.38
CA GLU A 200 19.49 -6.63 8.02
C GLU A 200 18.76 -5.46 8.69
N LEU A 201 19.51 -4.51 9.29
CA LEU A 201 18.92 -3.34 9.96
C LEU A 201 18.16 -2.42 8.99
N VAL A 202 18.55 -2.39 7.71
CA VAL A 202 17.83 -1.62 6.69
C VAL A 202 16.41 -2.18 6.49
N GLY A 203 16.22 -3.48 6.68
CA GLY A 203 14.90 -4.12 6.65
C GLY A 203 13.89 -3.52 7.63
N MET A 204 14.35 -2.93 8.75
CA MET A 204 13.47 -2.27 9.72
C MET A 204 12.76 -1.03 9.16
N LEU A 205 13.24 -0.44 8.05
CA LEU A 205 12.54 0.64 7.34
C LEU A 205 11.18 0.20 6.77
N MET A 206 10.87 -1.10 6.77
CA MET A 206 9.53 -1.59 6.48
C MET A 206 8.48 -1.10 7.50
N ILE A 207 8.86 -0.91 8.77
CA ILE A 207 7.95 -0.39 9.81
C ILE A 207 7.48 1.04 9.49
N PRO A 208 8.35 2.05 9.33
CA PRO A 208 7.92 3.41 8.99
C PRO A 208 7.23 3.48 7.62
N LYS A 209 7.64 2.66 6.64
CA LYS A 209 6.91 2.52 5.37
C LYS A 209 5.46 2.11 5.59
N THR A 210 5.24 1.07 6.40
CA THR A 210 3.90 0.54 6.70
C THR A 210 3.05 1.54 7.49
N CYS A 211 3.66 2.27 8.44
CA CYS A 211 3.00 3.39 9.12
C CYS A 211 2.53 4.48 8.14
N ALA A 212 3.31 4.76 7.09
CA ALA A 212 2.91 5.72 6.07
C ALA A 212 1.66 5.24 5.30
N TYR A 213 1.57 3.95 4.97
CA TYR A 213 0.36 3.38 4.36
C TYR A 213 -0.86 3.41 5.28
N LEU A 214 -0.70 3.10 6.57
CA LEU A 214 -1.75 3.30 7.56
C LEU A 214 -2.21 4.76 7.59
N ALA A 215 -1.29 5.72 7.53
CA ALA A 215 -1.64 7.13 7.47
C ALA A 215 -2.45 7.46 6.21
N VAL A 216 -2.08 6.94 5.03
CA VAL A 216 -2.90 7.07 3.80
C VAL A 216 -4.32 6.55 4.04
N GLU A 217 -4.44 5.39 4.67
CA GLU A 217 -5.73 4.75 4.95
C GLU A 217 -6.60 5.59 5.90
N PHE A 218 -6.03 6.10 6.99
CA PHE A 218 -6.73 6.97 7.92
C PHE A 218 -7.13 8.31 7.29
N ILE A 219 -6.25 8.92 6.50
CA ILE A 219 -6.55 10.17 5.78
C ILE A 219 -7.73 9.94 4.83
N ALA A 220 -7.68 8.86 4.04
CA ALA A 220 -8.73 8.49 3.11
C ALA A 220 -10.06 8.21 3.83
N TYR A 221 -10.03 7.43 4.92
CA TYR A 221 -11.20 7.12 5.73
C TYR A 221 -11.84 8.39 6.30
N ASN A 222 -11.04 9.27 6.91
CA ASN A 222 -11.51 10.51 7.50
C ASN A 222 -12.09 11.47 6.46
N ALA A 223 -11.50 11.55 5.27
CA ALA A 223 -11.93 12.49 4.24
C ALA A 223 -13.13 12.01 3.41
N LEU A 224 -13.23 10.70 3.14
CA LEU A 224 -14.22 10.14 2.23
C LEU A 224 -15.38 9.44 2.94
N PHE A 225 -15.14 8.80 4.10
CA PHE A 225 -16.09 7.88 4.75
C PHE A 225 -16.62 8.39 6.09
N ARG A 226 -15.85 9.20 6.83
CA ARG A 226 -16.40 10.02 7.92
C ARG A 226 -17.17 11.18 7.27
N GLY A 227 -18.45 10.94 6.99
CA GLY A 227 -19.35 12.00 6.58
C GLY A 227 -19.19 13.21 7.50
N LYS A 228 -19.01 14.41 6.93
CA LYS A 228 -19.10 15.63 7.74
C LYS A 228 -20.44 15.58 8.47
N PRO A 229 -20.51 15.90 9.77
CA PRO A 229 -21.80 16.21 10.38
C PRO A 229 -22.43 17.25 9.45
N GLN A 230 -23.64 17.00 8.96
CA GLN A 230 -24.42 18.10 8.42
C GLN A 230 -24.57 19.07 9.59
N THR A 231 -23.78 20.14 9.61
CA THR A 231 -24.18 21.35 10.32
C THR A 231 -25.51 21.71 9.70
N LYS A 232 -26.61 21.28 10.36
CA LYS A 232 -27.95 21.81 10.11
C LYS A 232 -27.75 23.31 10.08
N GLY A 233 -27.98 23.91 8.91
CA GLY A 233 -27.95 25.35 8.77
C GLY A 233 -28.79 25.91 9.91
N LYS A 234 -28.20 26.81 10.69
CA LYS A 234 -28.99 27.71 11.52
C LYS A 234 -29.91 28.45 10.55
N ASN A 235 -31.12 27.92 10.37
CA ASN A 235 -32.26 28.73 9.98
C ASN A 235 -32.39 29.78 11.10
N LYS A 236 -31.73 30.92 10.93
CA LYS A 236 -32.20 32.16 11.53
C LYS A 236 -33.54 32.46 10.84
N LYS A 237 -34.61 31.92 11.42
CA LYS A 237 -35.93 32.50 11.30
C LYS A 237 -36.00 33.67 12.28
N VAL A 238 -36.64 34.73 11.79
CA VAL A 238 -37.03 36.00 12.44
C VAL A 238 -35.90 37.01 12.53
#